data_AF-K9XIZ2-F1
#
_entry.id   AF-K9XIZ2-F1
#
_cell.length_a   1.000
_cell.length_b   1.000
_cell.length_c   1.000
_cell.angle_alpha   90.00
_cell.angle_beta   90.00
_cell.angle_gamma   90.00
#
_symmetry.space_group_name_H-M   'P 1'
#
loop_
_entity.id
_entity.type
_entity.pdbx_description
1 polymer ?
#
loop_
_entity_poly.entity_id
_entity_poly.type
_entity_poly.pdbx_seq_one_letter_code
_entity_poly.pdbx_strand_id
1 'polypeptide(L)'
;MDFDFEYLKIPVFTGINDNPVEPTETKAGNGSHLIQVINNLVDETVDGLNNLQYGLEHLLPPINNWKLISTEVIDYYAQPGEKIVIISTGIDQNVNVYLPSNPPEGTEISLIKTSDSDTVQIQYNGKFCNDYPSQLFLADRYRLATVIWTGDSFGWIPNVRNYGIEEVYSAS
;
A
#
# COMPACT_ATOMS: atom_id res chain seq x y z
N MET A 1 2.07 -21.87 8.19
CA MET A 1 3.12 -21.44 9.14
C MET A 1 2.71 -20.04 9.53
N ASP A 2 2.58 -19.72 10.80
CA ASP A 2 2.10 -18.39 11.18
C ASP A 2 3.30 -17.50 11.52
N PHE A 3 3.32 -16.29 10.96
CA PHE A 3 4.23 -15.23 11.35
C PHE A 3 3.82 -14.71 12.73
N ASP A 4 4.78 -14.60 13.63
CA ASP A 4 4.61 -13.99 14.96
C ASP A 4 5.82 -13.07 15.21
N PHE A 5 5.53 -11.78 15.37
CA PHE A 5 6.52 -10.73 15.63
C PHE A 5 6.34 -10.08 17.01
N GLU A 6 5.73 -10.75 17.99
CA GLU A 6 5.62 -10.23 19.36
C GLU A 6 6.96 -9.79 19.94
N TYR A 7 8.05 -10.49 19.59
CA TYR A 7 9.40 -10.14 20.02
C TYR A 7 9.91 -8.79 19.46
N LEU A 8 9.27 -8.23 18.43
CA LEU A 8 9.59 -6.91 17.87
C LEU A 8 8.80 -5.77 18.54
N LYS A 9 7.77 -6.08 19.34
CA LYS A 9 7.02 -5.04 20.05
C LYS A 9 7.85 -4.42 21.16
N ILE A 10 7.65 -3.12 21.37
CA ILE A 10 8.25 -2.41 22.50
C ILE A 10 7.45 -2.76 23.76
N PRO A 11 8.10 -3.27 24.82
CA PRO A 11 7.44 -3.57 26.08
C PRO A 11 6.85 -2.29 26.71
N VAL A 12 5.59 -2.40 27.12
CA VAL A 12 4.85 -1.35 27.79
C VAL A 12 4.83 -1.65 29.29
N PHE A 13 5.37 -0.74 30.09
CA PHE A 13 5.46 -0.83 31.54
C PHE A 13 4.54 0.19 32.20
N THR A 14 3.67 -0.29 33.09
CA THR A 14 2.68 0.55 33.75
C THR A 14 3.29 1.67 34.56
N GLY A 15 2.86 2.90 34.28
CA GLY A 15 3.33 4.13 34.93
C GLY A 15 4.67 4.66 34.41
N ILE A 16 5.30 4.02 33.41
CA ILE A 16 6.59 4.46 32.85
C ILE A 16 6.40 4.98 31.43
N ASN A 17 5.84 4.16 30.54
CA ASN A 17 5.72 4.45 29.11
C ASN A 17 4.39 3.97 28.52
N ASP A 18 3.44 3.56 29.35
CA ASP A 18 2.11 3.12 28.95
C ASP A 18 1.07 4.25 28.94
N ASN A 19 1.34 5.33 29.67
CA ASN A 19 0.46 6.47 29.81
C ASN A 19 1.11 7.74 29.24
N PRO A 20 0.34 8.56 28.52
CA PRO A 20 0.73 9.93 28.19
C PRO A 20 1.15 10.71 29.45
N VAL A 21 2.13 11.61 29.34
CA VAL A 21 2.55 12.49 30.46
C VAL A 21 2.45 13.98 30.09
N GLU A 22 1.78 14.76 30.93
CA GLU A 22 1.63 16.22 30.79
C GLU A 22 3.00 16.93 30.75
N PRO A 23 3.14 18.03 29.98
CA PRO A 23 2.13 18.71 29.16
C PRO A 23 2.01 18.16 27.73
N THR A 24 2.58 16.97 27.49
CA THR A 24 2.71 16.39 26.14
C THR A 24 1.76 15.24 25.91
N GLU A 25 0.76 15.05 26.76
CA GLU A 25 -0.12 13.88 26.72
C GLU A 25 -0.77 13.69 25.36
N THR A 26 -1.23 14.79 24.76
CA THR A 26 -1.92 14.77 23.47
C THR A 26 -0.99 14.86 22.27
N LYS A 27 0.34 14.97 22.47
CA LYS A 27 1.28 15.13 21.36
C LYS A 27 1.67 13.77 20.80
N ALA A 28 1.63 13.62 19.48
CA ALA A 28 2.07 12.42 18.76
C ALA A 28 3.56 12.05 18.97
N GLY A 29 4.34 12.94 19.59
CA GLY A 29 5.74 12.72 19.95
C GLY A 29 5.99 12.31 21.42
N ASN A 30 4.95 12.02 22.21
CA ASN A 30 5.16 11.46 23.54
C ASN A 30 5.60 9.98 23.43
N GLY A 31 6.31 9.46 24.44
CA GLY A 31 6.85 8.10 24.42
C GLY A 31 5.79 7.00 24.30
N SER A 32 4.65 7.09 24.99
CA SER A 32 3.58 6.08 24.95
C SER A 32 2.87 6.06 23.59
N HIS A 33 2.64 7.22 22.98
CA HIS A 33 2.07 7.33 21.64
C HIS A 33 2.98 6.70 20.58
N LEU A 34 4.30 6.97 20.65
CA LEU A 34 5.26 6.38 19.71
C LEU A 34 5.32 4.85 19.86
N ILE A 35 5.30 4.35 21.10
CA ILE A 35 5.30 2.92 21.37
C ILE A 35 4.02 2.27 20.84
N GLN A 36 2.87 2.89 21.03
CA GLN A 36 1.60 2.41 20.51
C GLN A 36 1.62 2.36 18.98
N VAL A 37 2.12 3.40 18.31
CA VAL A 37 2.23 3.43 16.85
C VAL A 37 3.12 2.29 16.34
N ILE A 38 4.28 2.07 16.97
CA ILE A 38 5.20 0.99 16.58
C ILE A 38 4.55 -0.38 16.78
N ASN A 39 3.93 -0.63 17.93
CA ASN A 39 3.30 -1.91 18.22
C ASN A 39 2.13 -2.19 17.25
N ASN A 40 1.33 -1.16 16.93
CA ASN A 40 0.26 -1.27 15.94
C ASN A 40 0.81 -1.60 14.54
N LEU A 41 1.95 -1.02 14.14
CA LEU A 41 2.61 -1.35 12.86
C LEU A 41 3.09 -2.80 12.82
N VAL A 42 3.61 -3.32 13.93
CA VAL A 42 4.00 -4.73 14.04
C VAL A 42 2.76 -5.62 13.87
N ASP A 43 1.68 -5.33 14.59
CA ASP A 43 0.40 -6.06 14.49
C ASP A 43 -0.15 -6.05 13.07
N GLU A 44 -0.22 -4.88 12.44
CA GLU A 44 -0.72 -4.74 11.08
C GLU A 44 0.13 -5.52 10.06
N THR A 45 1.45 -5.57 10.28
CA THR A 45 2.37 -6.33 9.42
C THR A 45 2.19 -7.83 9.60
N VAL A 46 2.09 -8.31 10.85
CA VAL A 46 1.86 -9.73 11.17
C VAL A 46 0.55 -10.20 10.56
N ASP A 47 -0.53 -9.44 10.80
CA ASP A 47 -1.84 -9.74 10.25
C ASP A 47 -1.80 -9.73 8.72
N GLY A 48 -1.14 -8.74 8.12
CA GLY A 48 -0.94 -8.66 6.67
C GLY A 48 -0.27 -9.92 6.13
N LEU A 49 0.89 -10.29 6.67
CA LEU A 49 1.65 -11.46 6.20
C LEU A 49 0.91 -12.79 6.40
N ASN A 50 0.25 -12.98 7.55
CA ASN A 50 -0.55 -14.17 7.83
C ASN A 50 -1.76 -14.26 6.89
N ASN A 51 -2.43 -13.14 6.61
CA ASN A 51 -3.52 -13.11 5.62
C ASN A 51 -3.02 -13.40 4.21
N LEU A 52 -1.85 -12.88 3.82
CA LEU A 52 -1.25 -13.15 2.51
C LEU A 52 -0.86 -14.64 2.38
N GLN A 53 -0.29 -15.23 3.42
CA GLN A 53 0.00 -16.67 3.47
C GLN A 53 -1.29 -17.51 3.38
N TYR A 54 -2.31 -17.15 4.14
CA TYR A 54 -3.58 -17.88 4.13
C TYR A 54 -4.30 -17.76 2.78
N GLY A 55 -4.25 -16.58 2.15
CA GLY A 55 -4.80 -16.33 0.82
C GLY A 55 -4.13 -17.14 -0.30
N LEU A 56 -2.80 -17.33 -0.21
CA LEU A 56 -2.05 -18.23 -1.12
C LEU A 56 -2.52 -19.68 -1.00
N GLU A 57 -2.89 -20.12 0.19
CA GLU A 57 -3.25 -21.50 0.47
C GLU A 57 -4.75 -21.79 0.27
N HIS A 58 -5.64 -20.77 0.39
CA HIS A 58 -7.09 -21.00 0.51
C HIS A 58 -8.02 -20.12 -0.36
N LEU A 59 -7.52 -19.21 -1.21
CA LEU A 59 -8.34 -18.33 -2.08
C LEU A 59 -9.46 -17.55 -1.35
N LEU A 60 -9.25 -17.21 -0.07
CA LEU A 60 -10.25 -16.50 0.74
C LEU A 60 -10.09 -14.97 0.65
N PRO A 61 -11.18 -14.19 0.83
CA PRO A 61 -11.12 -12.74 0.80
C PRO A 61 -10.33 -12.23 2.01
N PRO A 62 -9.23 -11.48 1.81
CA PRO A 62 -8.37 -11.07 2.90
C PRO A 62 -9.01 -10.05 3.83
N ILE A 63 -8.65 -10.18 5.10
CA ILE A 63 -8.93 -9.25 6.19
C ILE A 63 -7.81 -8.20 6.18
N ASN A 64 -8.09 -6.96 6.58
CA ASN A 64 -7.14 -5.82 6.63
C ASN A 64 -6.70 -5.23 5.28
N ASN A 65 -7.53 -5.32 4.23
CA ASN A 65 -7.33 -4.70 2.91
C ASN A 65 -6.03 -5.08 2.17
N TRP A 66 -5.18 -5.95 2.73
CA TRP A 66 -4.01 -6.50 2.06
C TRP A 66 -4.46 -7.49 0.99
N LYS A 67 -3.91 -7.39 -0.22
CA LYS A 67 -4.25 -8.26 -1.36
C LYS A 67 -2.97 -8.80 -1.96
N LEU A 68 -2.95 -10.09 -2.23
CA LEU A 68 -1.88 -10.72 -2.99
C LEU A 68 -2.38 -11.01 -4.40
N ILE A 69 -1.65 -10.54 -5.40
CA ILE A 69 -1.93 -10.89 -6.79
C ILE A 69 -0.69 -11.48 -7.44
N SER A 70 -0.92 -12.56 -8.20
CA SER A 70 0.09 -13.16 -9.07
C SER A 70 0.19 -12.34 -10.37
N THR A 71 1.36 -12.28 -10.99
CA THR A 71 1.54 -11.65 -12.31
C THR A 71 0.83 -12.39 -13.46
N GLU A 72 0.25 -13.57 -13.21
CA GLU A 72 -0.71 -14.21 -14.12
C GLU A 72 -2.04 -13.44 -14.23
N VAL A 73 -2.34 -12.58 -13.25
CA VAL A 73 -3.48 -11.66 -13.29
C VAL A 73 -3.06 -10.43 -14.08
N ILE A 74 -3.42 -10.40 -15.37
CA ILE A 74 -3.09 -9.30 -16.28
C ILE A 74 -3.87 -8.02 -15.93
N ASP A 75 -5.12 -8.16 -15.50
CA ASP A 75 -6.00 -7.03 -15.15
C ASP A 75 -6.54 -7.20 -13.73
N TYR A 76 -6.22 -6.26 -12.84
CA TYR A 76 -6.69 -6.22 -11.45
C TYR A 76 -7.51 -4.97 -11.16
N TYR A 77 -8.69 -5.13 -10.57
CA TYR A 77 -9.61 -4.04 -10.22
C TYR A 77 -9.56 -3.77 -8.71
N ALA A 78 -8.83 -2.72 -8.32
CA ALA A 78 -8.60 -2.41 -6.92
C ALA A 78 -9.86 -1.88 -6.22
N GLN A 79 -10.00 -2.22 -4.94
CA GLN A 79 -11.04 -1.66 -4.06
C GLN A 79 -10.50 -0.49 -3.22
N PRO A 80 -11.37 0.42 -2.75
CA PRO A 80 -10.96 1.53 -1.89
C PRO A 80 -10.20 1.04 -0.64
N GLY A 81 -9.00 1.58 -0.41
CA GLY A 81 -8.20 1.28 0.78
C GLY A 81 -7.28 0.06 0.66
N GLU A 82 -7.19 -0.58 -0.50
CA GLU A 82 -6.39 -1.80 -0.68
C GLU A 82 -4.87 -1.57 -0.60
N LYS A 83 -4.18 -2.57 -0.01
CA LYS A 83 -2.72 -2.69 0.04
C LYS A 83 -2.30 -3.92 -0.75
N ILE A 84 -1.82 -3.72 -1.97
CA ILE A 84 -1.61 -4.78 -2.95
C ILE A 84 -0.13 -5.16 -2.98
N VAL A 85 0.16 -6.45 -2.89
CA VAL A 85 1.49 -7.02 -3.10
C VAL A 85 1.43 -7.90 -4.36
N ILE A 86 2.25 -7.55 -5.34
CA ILE A 86 2.31 -8.20 -6.65
C ILE A 86 3.48 -9.16 -6.63
N ILE A 87 3.19 -10.47 -6.71
CA ILE A 87 4.20 -11.53 -6.77
C ILE A 87 4.44 -11.95 -8.21
N SER A 88 5.71 -11.93 -8.59
CA SER A 88 6.16 -12.48 -9.86
C SER A 88 6.10 -13.99 -9.90
N THR A 89 5.63 -14.53 -11.02
CA THR A 89 5.76 -15.94 -11.37
C THR A 89 7.08 -16.26 -12.09
N GLY A 90 7.96 -15.26 -12.29
CA GLY A 90 9.22 -15.41 -13.02
C GLY A 90 9.09 -15.31 -14.54
N ILE A 91 7.93 -14.87 -15.03
CA ILE A 91 7.67 -14.55 -16.43
C ILE A 91 7.34 -13.06 -16.48
N ASP A 92 8.07 -12.31 -17.31
CA ASP A 92 7.86 -10.88 -17.50
C ASP A 92 6.44 -10.63 -18.03
N GLN A 93 5.60 -10.03 -17.20
CA GLN A 93 4.23 -9.66 -17.58
C GLN A 93 3.94 -8.19 -17.30
N ASN A 94 2.98 -7.67 -18.06
CA ASN A 94 2.38 -6.37 -17.82
C ASN A 94 1.13 -6.58 -16.97
N VAL A 95 1.11 -6.00 -15.77
CA VAL A 95 -0.04 -6.05 -14.87
C VAL A 95 -0.71 -4.68 -14.87
N ASN A 96 -1.96 -4.61 -15.33
CA ASN A 96 -2.81 -3.44 -15.24
C ASN A 96 -3.54 -3.42 -13.91
N VAL A 97 -3.40 -2.32 -13.16
CA VAL A 97 -4.21 -2.08 -11.96
C VAL A 97 -5.17 -0.94 -12.20
N TYR A 98 -6.47 -1.22 -12.22
CA TYR A 98 -7.54 -0.25 -12.39
C TYR A 98 -8.00 0.26 -11.03
N LEU A 99 -7.89 1.58 -10.81
CA LEU A 99 -8.34 2.21 -9.57
C LEU A 99 -9.88 2.39 -9.55
N PRO A 100 -10.52 2.38 -8.38
CA PRO A 100 -11.97 2.52 -8.27
C PRO A 100 -12.41 3.93 -8.69
N SER A 101 -13.61 4.02 -9.26
CA SER A 101 -14.25 5.28 -9.65
C SER A 101 -14.88 5.97 -8.44
N ASN A 102 -14.52 7.24 -8.23
CA ASN A 102 -15.13 8.13 -7.22
C ASN A 102 -15.18 7.55 -5.78
N PRO A 103 -14.06 7.07 -5.21
CA PRO A 103 -14.05 6.69 -3.80
C PRO A 103 -14.15 7.93 -2.89
N PRO A 104 -14.32 7.77 -1.56
CA PRO A 104 -14.22 8.88 -0.62
C PRO A 104 -12.86 9.60 -0.71
N GLU A 105 -12.87 10.92 -0.54
CA GLU A 105 -11.63 11.73 -0.47
C GLU A 105 -10.70 11.20 0.63
N GLY A 106 -9.40 11.13 0.33
CA GLY A 106 -8.39 10.55 1.21
C GLY A 106 -8.28 9.03 1.13
N THR A 107 -9.05 8.36 0.26
CA THR A 107 -8.84 6.93 -0.01
C THR A 107 -7.45 6.71 -0.59
N GLU A 108 -6.69 5.79 0.00
CA GLU A 108 -5.36 5.42 -0.46
C GLU A 108 -5.33 3.99 -0.99
N ILE A 109 -4.58 3.76 -2.06
CA ILE A 109 -4.23 2.42 -2.54
C ILE A 109 -2.72 2.34 -2.61
N SER A 110 -2.14 1.33 -1.98
CA SER A 110 -0.69 1.11 -1.95
C SER A 110 -0.34 -0.18 -2.67
N LEU A 111 0.74 -0.15 -3.46
CA LEU A 111 1.19 -1.26 -4.29
C LEU A 111 2.66 -1.50 -4.08
N ILE A 112 3.04 -2.76 -3.89
CA ILE A 112 4.43 -3.20 -3.82
C ILE A 112 4.64 -4.29 -4.88
N LYS A 113 5.65 -4.12 -5.73
CA LYS A 113 6.09 -5.19 -6.65
C LYS A 113 7.32 -5.92 -6.11
N THR A 114 7.38 -7.23 -6.29
CA THR A 114 8.47 -8.06 -5.73
C THR A 114 9.48 -8.56 -6.76
N SER A 115 9.38 -8.11 -8.02
CA SER A 115 10.29 -8.45 -9.12
C SER A 115 10.72 -7.24 -9.94
N ASP A 116 11.89 -7.37 -10.57
CA ASP A 116 12.46 -6.37 -11.49
C ASP A 116 11.84 -6.46 -12.89
N SER A 117 11.37 -7.63 -13.29
CA SER A 117 11.09 -7.91 -14.69
C SER A 117 9.62 -7.67 -15.07
N ASP A 118 8.74 -7.63 -14.08
CA ASP A 118 7.33 -7.30 -14.27
C ASP A 118 7.12 -5.79 -14.33
N THR A 119 6.32 -5.36 -15.29
CA THR A 119 5.91 -3.97 -15.44
C THR A 119 4.50 -3.82 -14.87
N VAL A 120 4.36 -3.03 -13.81
CA VAL A 120 3.05 -2.72 -13.24
C VAL A 120 2.60 -1.37 -13.77
N GLN A 121 1.46 -1.37 -14.45
CA GLN A 121 0.83 -0.21 -15.06
C GLN A 121 -0.42 0.14 -14.26
N ILE A 122 -0.41 1.30 -13.58
CA ILE A 122 -1.59 1.76 -12.85
C ILE A 122 -2.44 2.60 -13.80
N GLN A 123 -3.65 2.11 -14.07
CA GLN A 123 -4.65 2.77 -14.91
C GLN A 123 -5.58 3.59 -14.01
N TYR A 124 -5.62 4.90 -14.21
CA TYR A 124 -6.51 5.76 -13.45
C TYR A 124 -7.00 6.95 -14.28
N ASN A 125 -8.26 7.33 -14.06
CA ASN A 125 -8.90 8.49 -14.71
C ASN A 125 -8.55 9.82 -14.01
N GLY A 126 -7.39 9.91 -13.35
CA GLY A 126 -6.96 11.10 -12.59
C GLY A 126 -5.98 11.95 -13.37
N LYS A 127 -5.91 13.23 -13.03
CA LYS A 127 -5.08 14.22 -13.72
C LYS A 127 -3.72 14.28 -13.04
N PHE A 128 -2.67 13.79 -13.69
CA PHE A 128 -1.31 14.16 -13.30
C PHE A 128 -0.93 15.46 -14.01
N CYS A 129 -1.09 16.59 -13.32
CA CYS A 129 -0.71 17.92 -13.82
C CYS A 129 -1.31 18.39 -15.17
N ASN A 130 -2.23 17.65 -15.81
CA ASN A 130 -3.09 18.05 -16.95
C ASN A 130 -4.17 16.97 -17.23
N ASP A 131 -5.19 17.34 -18.02
CA ASP A 131 -6.49 16.65 -18.23
C ASP A 131 -6.48 15.26 -18.91
N TYR A 132 -5.37 14.51 -18.92
CA TYR A 132 -5.24 13.25 -19.68
C TYR A 132 -5.09 12.01 -18.78
N PRO A 133 -5.61 10.85 -19.20
CA PRO A 133 -5.35 9.58 -18.53
C PRO A 133 -3.84 9.35 -18.47
N SER A 134 -3.32 9.21 -17.26
CA SER A 134 -1.90 9.07 -16.98
C SER A 134 -1.64 7.65 -16.48
N GLN A 135 -0.46 7.10 -16.80
CA GLN A 135 -0.08 5.75 -16.40
C GLN A 135 1.16 5.81 -15.52
N LEU A 136 1.11 5.11 -14.38
CA LEU A 136 2.27 4.94 -13.51
C LEU A 136 2.93 3.60 -13.80
N PHE A 137 4.25 3.61 -14.00
CA PHE A 137 5.06 2.41 -14.18
C PHE A 137 5.94 2.15 -12.97
N LEU A 138 5.88 0.93 -12.43
CA LEU A 138 6.84 0.46 -11.43
C LEU A 138 7.88 -0.42 -12.13
N ALA A 139 9.10 0.10 -12.30
CA ALA A 139 10.19 -0.55 -13.03
C ALA A 139 11.18 -1.33 -12.14
N ASP A 140 11.47 -0.90 -10.90
CA ASP A 140 12.41 -1.62 -10.02
C ASP A 140 11.74 -2.47 -8.94
N ARG A 141 12.37 -3.60 -8.58
CA ARG A 141 11.94 -4.45 -7.47
C ARG A 141 11.83 -3.71 -6.15
N TYR A 142 10.83 -4.09 -5.35
CA TYR A 142 10.51 -3.51 -4.05
C TYR A 142 10.15 -2.02 -4.10
N ARG A 143 9.75 -1.50 -5.27
CA ARG A 143 9.16 -0.16 -5.35
C ARG A 143 7.75 -0.18 -4.77
N LEU A 144 7.55 0.73 -3.82
CA LEU A 144 6.24 1.09 -3.28
C LEU A 144 5.68 2.26 -4.10
N ALA A 145 4.46 2.11 -4.58
CA ALA A 145 3.65 3.23 -5.04
C ALA A 145 2.41 3.34 -4.18
N THR A 146 2.07 4.57 -3.81
CA THR A 146 0.80 4.88 -3.17
C THR A 146 0.10 5.94 -4.00
N VAL A 147 -1.17 5.71 -4.31
CA VAL A 147 -2.04 6.68 -4.97
C VAL A 147 -3.15 7.08 -4.00
N ILE A 148 -3.48 8.36 -3.99
CA ILE A 148 -4.46 8.96 -3.06
C ILE A 148 -5.54 9.68 -3.87
N TRP A 149 -6.80 9.41 -3.57
CA TRP A 149 -7.92 10.11 -4.17
C TRP A 149 -8.15 11.47 -3.50
N THR A 150 -8.07 12.53 -4.30
CA THR A 150 -8.21 13.93 -3.84
C THR A 150 -9.55 14.57 -4.23
N GLY A 151 -10.50 13.78 -4.75
CA GLY A 151 -11.81 14.27 -5.17
C GLY A 151 -11.88 14.69 -6.65
N ASP A 152 -13.04 15.22 -7.03
CA ASP A 152 -13.48 15.37 -8.43
C ASP A 152 -12.60 16.31 -9.28
N SER A 153 -11.85 17.21 -8.64
CA SER A 153 -11.07 18.24 -9.36
C SER A 153 -9.68 17.77 -9.81
N PHE A 154 -9.10 16.82 -9.09
CA PHE A 154 -7.70 16.37 -9.27
C PHE A 154 -7.59 14.86 -9.45
N GLY A 155 -8.53 14.10 -8.89
CA GLY A 155 -8.59 12.65 -8.99
C GLY A 155 -7.51 11.94 -8.17
N TRP A 156 -6.96 10.85 -8.71
CA TRP A 156 -5.88 10.11 -8.08
C TRP A 156 -4.52 10.79 -8.30
N ILE A 157 -3.77 11.01 -7.22
CA ILE A 157 -2.40 11.52 -7.26
C ILE A 157 -1.43 10.52 -6.62
N PRO A 158 -0.22 10.32 -7.17
CA PRO A 158 0.80 9.51 -6.52
C PRO A 158 1.40 10.27 -5.33
N ASN A 159 1.59 9.57 -4.21
CA ASN A 159 2.12 10.10 -2.95
C ASN A 159 3.63 10.40 -3.01
N VAL A 160 4.34 9.95 -4.05
CA VAL A 160 5.81 10.11 -4.17
C VAL A 160 6.17 10.90 -5.42
N ARG A 161 6.63 12.15 -5.26
CA ARG A 161 7.09 13.00 -6.38
C ARG A 161 8.55 12.79 -6.80
N ASN A 162 9.38 12.08 -6.01
CA ASN A 162 10.84 12.20 -6.09
C ASN A 162 11.64 10.95 -6.50
N TYR A 163 11.02 9.81 -6.83
CA TYR A 163 11.77 8.60 -7.19
C TYR A 163 11.25 7.97 -8.49
N GLY A 164 11.85 8.38 -9.61
CA GLY A 164 11.92 7.59 -10.86
C GLY A 164 10.59 7.09 -11.43
N ILE A 165 9.52 7.87 -11.32
CA ILE A 165 8.30 7.64 -12.10
C ILE A 165 8.63 8.07 -13.53
N GLU A 166 8.89 7.12 -14.42
CA GLU A 166 9.08 7.41 -15.83
C GLU A 166 7.70 7.53 -16.49
N GLU A 167 7.31 8.78 -16.79
CA GLU A 167 6.16 9.08 -17.63
C GLU A 167 6.45 8.60 -19.06
N VAL A 168 5.73 7.60 -19.53
CA VAL A 168 5.71 7.29 -20.97
C VAL A 168 4.45 7.90 -21.55
N TYR A 169 4.61 9.03 -22.24
CA TYR A 169 3.56 9.66 -23.01
C TYR A 169 3.23 8.79 -24.23
N SER A 170 2.13 8.04 -24.18
CA SER A 170 1.54 7.51 -25.41
C SER A 170 0.66 8.60 -26.02
N ALA A 171 1.25 9.47 -26.84
CA ALA A 171 0.50 10.37 -27.70
C ALA A 171 -0.26 9.53 -28.75
N SER A 172 -1.59 9.54 -28.67
CA SER A 172 -2.50 9.08 -29.72
C SER A 172 -2.62 10.10 -30.84
#